data_AF-A0A0S4W573-F1
#
_entry.id   AF-A0A0S4W573-F1
#
_cell.length_a   1.000
_cell.length_b   1.000
_cell.length_c   1.000
_cell.angle_alpha   90.00
_cell.angle_beta   90.00
_cell.angle_gamma   90.00
#
_symmetry.space_group_name_H-M   'P 1'
#
loop_
_entity.id
_entity.type
_entity.pdbx_description
1 polymer ?
#
loop_
_entity_poly.entity_id
_entity_poly.type
_entity_poly.pdbx_seq_one_letter_code
_entity_poly.pdbx_strand_id
1 'polypeptide(L)'
;MDTAAPATPVLVSVTDDVAPVTGVLTSGGSTNDATPTLAGTAEANSTISILDGTALLGTTTADASGNWTFTPTTGLTDGSHSLTATATDAAGNASTATTAFTLTVDTVAPTTTATLTTLTADTGTTGDWITGDTAPTLSGTVSAALGTGETVQVSLDGGTTWSDAVVSGTSWSWYPVAQFAAGGYTAMTRVVDAAGNAGTASSQAFTIQTTAAPVVSVQQSAGLLGIAGANLFDLIDFSQQQLFAATDYNNNIQSVVLHYGGVASLLSTSQYNANSALASELGLQFSVVNNNGILGIAASSTMTITATDGGTIDNLRLNEFLGSVTLSGGGLLGINASLLSSVTIQATDSTSLSSTANAGQLLNVSLLGTTQPSAIIEGTSGNNTLTGTSGNDRLYGYAGDDTLNGGAGNDLLRGGAGNDVLNGGDGNDILIGGAGNDTLTGGAGGDIFLWEVNAADNTGGNGADTITDFTLASGPDDATADRIDVSALLVGYTPEADGAAHYVNGVATIDSGDTIGQYLTATSDGAGNTVITIDRDGAGTTYSATTLVTLTNVTTNLETLLANHQILV
;
A
#
# COMPACT_ATOMS: atom_id res chain seq x y z
N MET A 1 -45.15 -61.58 -26.86
CA MET A 1 -44.42 -61.17 -25.65
C MET A 1 -43.22 -60.40 -26.15
N ASP A 2 -43.09 -59.14 -25.76
CA ASP A 2 -41.92 -58.35 -26.12
C ASP A 2 -40.73 -58.80 -25.26
N THR A 3 -39.58 -58.99 -25.90
CA THR A 3 -38.34 -59.43 -25.25
C THR A 3 -37.18 -58.49 -25.54
N ALA A 4 -37.41 -57.39 -26.27
CA ALA A 4 -36.38 -56.40 -26.56
C ALA A 4 -36.30 -55.41 -25.40
N ALA A 5 -35.09 -55.15 -24.91
CA ALA A 5 -34.88 -54.09 -23.93
C ALA A 5 -34.98 -52.70 -24.61
N PRO A 6 -35.46 -51.67 -23.88
CA PRO A 6 -35.39 -50.29 -24.35
C PRO A 6 -33.93 -49.85 -24.52
N ALA A 7 -33.70 -48.83 -25.34
CA ALA A 7 -32.39 -48.20 -25.46
C ALA A 7 -31.94 -47.61 -24.11
N THR A 8 -30.62 -47.53 -23.89
CA THR A 8 -30.05 -46.83 -22.72
C THR A 8 -30.57 -45.39 -22.67
N PRO A 9 -31.10 -44.92 -21.52
CA PRO A 9 -31.45 -43.52 -21.34
C PRO A 9 -30.27 -42.58 -21.63
N VAL A 10 -30.58 -41.32 -21.91
CA VAL A 10 -29.58 -40.25 -21.96
C VAL A 10 -29.81 -39.34 -20.77
N LEU A 11 -28.79 -39.19 -19.92
CA LEU A 11 -28.77 -38.13 -18.90
C LEU A 11 -28.29 -36.84 -19.57
N VAL A 12 -29.14 -35.82 -19.60
CA VAL A 12 -28.90 -34.56 -20.31
C VAL A 12 -28.31 -33.51 -19.38
N SER A 13 -28.83 -33.39 -18.15
CA SER A 13 -28.31 -32.44 -17.17
C SER A 13 -28.51 -32.93 -15.73
N VAL A 14 -27.63 -32.47 -14.86
CA VAL A 14 -27.77 -32.48 -13.41
C VAL A 14 -27.66 -31.03 -12.98
N THR A 15 -28.63 -30.52 -12.22
CA THR A 15 -28.77 -29.09 -11.94
C THR A 15 -28.83 -28.86 -10.45
N ASP A 16 -28.02 -27.92 -9.98
CA ASP A 16 -28.09 -27.33 -8.64
C ASP A 16 -29.10 -26.17 -8.67
N ASP A 17 -30.10 -26.21 -7.78
CA ASP A 17 -31.08 -25.13 -7.62
C ASP A 17 -31.02 -24.41 -6.26
N VAL A 18 -29.94 -24.61 -5.49
CA VAL A 18 -29.75 -24.03 -4.16
C VAL A 18 -28.71 -22.91 -4.21
N ALA A 19 -29.14 -21.67 -3.95
CA ALA A 19 -28.23 -20.52 -3.83
C ALA A 19 -27.15 -20.76 -2.74
N PRO A 20 -25.93 -20.23 -2.91
CA PRO A 20 -25.56 -19.16 -3.84
C PRO A 20 -25.06 -19.64 -5.22
N VAL A 21 -24.72 -20.91 -5.39
CA VAL A 21 -24.25 -21.46 -6.66
C VAL A 21 -25.38 -22.28 -7.28
N THR A 22 -25.98 -21.76 -8.36
CA THR A 22 -27.06 -22.48 -9.07
C THR A 22 -26.67 -22.71 -10.52
N GLY A 23 -27.09 -23.83 -11.11
CA GLY A 23 -26.90 -24.08 -12.54
C GLY A 23 -26.62 -25.54 -12.87
N VAL A 24 -26.29 -25.79 -14.14
CA VAL A 24 -25.98 -27.15 -14.62
C VAL A 24 -24.58 -27.55 -14.19
N LEU A 25 -24.48 -28.68 -13.51
CA LEU A 25 -23.24 -29.26 -13.02
C LEU A 25 -22.49 -30.00 -14.12
N THR A 26 -21.16 -30.00 -14.04
CA THR A 26 -20.29 -30.87 -14.82
C THR A 26 -19.95 -32.13 -14.01
N SER A 27 -19.84 -33.28 -14.70
CA SER A 27 -19.48 -34.53 -14.01
C SER A 27 -18.09 -34.39 -13.39
N GLY A 28 -18.00 -34.65 -12.08
CA GLY A 28 -16.82 -34.49 -11.25
C GLY A 28 -16.85 -33.24 -10.36
N GLY A 29 -17.82 -32.35 -10.54
CA GLY A 29 -17.98 -31.13 -9.73
C GLY A 29 -18.58 -31.37 -8.34
N SER A 30 -18.61 -30.30 -7.56
CA SER A 30 -19.26 -30.19 -6.25
C SER A 30 -20.58 -29.40 -6.33
N THR A 31 -21.46 -29.58 -5.35
CA THR A 31 -22.74 -28.87 -5.25
C THR A 31 -23.16 -28.73 -3.78
N ASN A 32 -23.78 -27.60 -3.44
CA ASN A 32 -24.42 -27.35 -2.14
C ASN A 32 -25.89 -27.78 -2.11
N ASP A 33 -26.39 -28.38 -3.19
CA ASP A 33 -27.71 -28.98 -3.29
C ASP A 33 -27.65 -30.49 -3.03
N ALA A 34 -28.27 -30.92 -1.92
CA ALA A 34 -28.43 -32.34 -1.60
C ALA A 34 -29.49 -33.04 -2.46
N THR A 35 -30.28 -32.31 -3.24
CA THR A 35 -31.39 -32.80 -4.05
C THR A 35 -31.26 -32.34 -5.51
N PRO A 36 -30.11 -32.56 -6.19
CA PRO A 36 -29.90 -32.05 -7.53
C PRO A 36 -30.96 -32.59 -8.49
N THR A 37 -31.42 -31.75 -9.41
CA THR A 37 -32.44 -32.12 -10.39
C THR A 37 -31.79 -32.73 -11.63
N LEU A 38 -32.12 -33.98 -11.90
CA LEU A 38 -31.69 -34.74 -13.07
C LEU A 38 -32.74 -34.66 -14.17
N ALA A 39 -32.30 -34.42 -15.40
CA ALA A 39 -33.16 -34.46 -16.58
C ALA A 39 -32.53 -35.27 -17.70
N GLY A 40 -33.37 -35.92 -18.51
CA GLY A 40 -32.88 -36.78 -19.58
C GLY A 40 -33.95 -37.22 -20.58
N THR A 41 -33.55 -38.14 -21.46
CA THR A 41 -34.45 -38.79 -22.41
C THR A 41 -34.37 -40.32 -22.32
N ALA A 42 -35.45 -40.99 -22.71
CA ALA A 42 -35.58 -42.45 -22.76
C ALA A 42 -36.72 -42.86 -23.70
N GLU A 43 -36.98 -44.16 -23.83
CA GLU A 43 -38.17 -44.64 -24.54
C GLU A 43 -39.47 -44.10 -23.90
N ALA A 44 -40.40 -43.61 -24.72
CA ALA A 44 -41.62 -42.96 -24.24
C ALA A 44 -42.46 -43.89 -23.36
N ASN A 45 -42.96 -43.37 -22.24
CA ASN A 45 -43.73 -44.09 -21.22
C ASN A 45 -42.96 -45.21 -20.49
N SER A 46 -41.65 -45.33 -20.66
CA SER A 46 -40.82 -46.25 -19.86
C SER A 46 -40.61 -45.72 -18.44
N THR A 47 -40.44 -46.64 -17.49
CA THR A 47 -40.11 -46.31 -16.09
C THR A 47 -38.61 -46.13 -15.97
N ILE A 48 -38.17 -44.97 -15.47
CA ILE A 48 -36.75 -44.65 -15.28
C ILE A 48 -36.39 -44.88 -13.82
N SER A 49 -35.39 -45.71 -13.56
CA SER A 49 -34.83 -45.92 -12.22
C SER A 49 -33.53 -45.15 -12.08
N ILE A 50 -33.43 -44.32 -11.04
CA ILE A 50 -32.23 -43.52 -10.75
C ILE A 50 -31.48 -44.18 -9.59
N LEU A 51 -30.20 -44.47 -9.80
CA LEU A 51 -29.35 -45.13 -8.81
C LEU A 51 -28.16 -44.28 -8.44
N ASP A 52 -27.76 -44.35 -7.17
CA ASP A 52 -26.45 -43.92 -6.68
C ASP A 52 -25.59 -45.15 -6.36
N GLY A 53 -24.60 -45.40 -7.22
CA GLY A 53 -23.87 -46.65 -7.26
C GLY A 53 -24.80 -47.84 -7.51
N THR A 54 -25.19 -48.54 -6.43
CA THR A 54 -26.13 -49.67 -6.49
C THR A 54 -27.44 -49.42 -5.74
N ALA A 55 -27.55 -48.30 -5.02
CA ALA A 55 -28.74 -47.95 -4.25
C ALA A 55 -29.75 -47.26 -5.16
N LEU A 56 -31.01 -47.72 -5.15
CA LEU A 56 -32.10 -47.04 -5.85
C LEU A 56 -32.51 -45.77 -5.09
N LEU A 57 -32.33 -44.61 -5.71
CA LEU A 57 -32.78 -43.32 -5.16
C LEU A 57 -34.27 -43.12 -5.37
N GLY A 58 -34.79 -43.61 -6.49
CA GLY A 58 -36.20 -43.52 -6.83
C GLY A 58 -36.47 -43.83 -8.29
N THR A 59 -37.73 -43.65 -8.67
CA THR A 59 -38.19 -43.88 -10.04
C THR A 59 -39.01 -42.70 -10.54
N THR A 60 -38.91 -42.41 -11.83
CA THR A 60 -39.79 -41.48 -12.56
C THR A 60 -40.29 -42.16 -13.84
N THR A 61 -41.09 -41.48 -14.66
CA THR A 61 -41.58 -42.01 -15.94
C THR A 61 -41.24 -41.03 -17.05
N ALA A 62 -40.75 -41.56 -18.19
CA ALA A 62 -40.57 -40.76 -19.39
C ALA A 62 -41.93 -40.41 -20.00
N ASP A 63 -42.13 -39.16 -20.37
CA ASP A 63 -43.37 -38.69 -21.00
C ASP A 63 -43.58 -39.29 -22.41
N ALA A 64 -44.68 -38.93 -23.06
CA ALA A 64 -45.01 -39.42 -24.40
C ALA A 64 -44.02 -38.94 -25.50
N SER A 65 -43.19 -37.94 -25.19
CA SER A 65 -42.09 -37.45 -26.04
C SER A 65 -40.73 -38.02 -25.63
N GLY A 66 -40.68 -38.86 -24.59
CA GLY A 66 -39.47 -39.50 -24.10
C GLY A 66 -38.67 -38.68 -23.08
N ASN A 67 -39.15 -37.52 -22.63
CA ASN A 67 -38.44 -36.71 -21.64
C ASN A 67 -38.76 -37.16 -20.22
N TRP A 68 -37.77 -37.07 -19.32
CA TRP A 68 -37.97 -37.35 -17.91
C TRP A 68 -37.21 -36.36 -17.04
N THR A 69 -37.73 -36.14 -15.83
CA THR A 69 -37.07 -35.38 -14.76
C THR A 69 -37.17 -36.15 -13.45
N PHE A 70 -36.16 -36.00 -12.60
CA PHE A 70 -36.11 -36.61 -11.29
C PHE A 70 -35.37 -35.70 -10.31
N THR A 71 -36.01 -35.40 -9.19
CA THR A 71 -35.41 -34.72 -8.03
C THR A 71 -35.53 -35.67 -6.85
N PRO A 72 -34.42 -36.02 -6.16
CA PRO A 72 -34.47 -36.87 -4.98
C PRO A 72 -35.42 -36.30 -3.92
N THR A 73 -36.27 -37.15 -3.33
CA THR A 73 -37.17 -36.73 -2.22
C THR A 73 -36.48 -36.78 -0.86
N THR A 74 -35.42 -37.57 -0.75
CA THR A 74 -34.50 -37.59 0.38
C THR A 74 -33.16 -37.08 -0.13
N GLY A 75 -32.60 -36.10 0.56
CA GLY A 75 -31.31 -35.54 0.19
C GLY A 75 -30.21 -36.60 0.19
N LEU A 76 -29.33 -36.51 -0.80
CA LEU A 76 -28.05 -37.19 -0.81
C LEU A 76 -27.22 -36.69 0.38
N THR A 77 -26.50 -37.61 1.03
CA THR A 77 -25.60 -37.26 2.15
C THR A 77 -24.35 -36.58 1.64
N ASP A 78 -23.69 -35.73 2.42
CA ASP A 78 -22.39 -35.18 2.00
C ASP A 78 -21.39 -36.29 1.65
N GLY A 79 -20.63 -36.06 0.57
CA GLY A 79 -19.66 -37.00 0.02
C GLY A 79 -19.83 -37.24 -1.47
N SER A 80 -19.10 -38.24 -1.97
CA SER A 80 -19.07 -38.57 -3.40
C SER A 80 -20.22 -39.49 -3.80
N HIS A 81 -20.88 -39.15 -4.91
CA HIS A 81 -21.99 -39.88 -5.51
C HIS A 81 -21.70 -40.27 -6.95
N SER A 82 -22.31 -41.37 -7.40
CA SER A 82 -22.18 -41.90 -8.74
C SER A 82 -23.56 -42.20 -9.31
N LEU A 83 -24.14 -41.20 -9.97
CA LEU A 83 -25.53 -41.24 -10.44
C LEU A 83 -25.65 -41.92 -11.79
N THR A 84 -26.56 -42.89 -11.90
CA THR A 84 -26.89 -43.60 -13.14
C THR A 84 -28.39 -43.74 -13.33
N ALA A 85 -28.84 -43.89 -14.58
CA ALA A 85 -30.24 -44.16 -14.91
C ALA A 85 -30.40 -45.42 -15.76
N THR A 86 -31.48 -46.17 -15.55
CA THR A 86 -31.94 -47.29 -16.41
C THR A 86 -33.40 -47.08 -16.79
N ALA A 87 -33.81 -47.57 -17.96
CA ALA A 87 -35.21 -47.58 -18.38
C ALA A 87 -35.77 -49.01 -18.35
N THR A 88 -37.02 -49.16 -17.90
CA THR A 88 -37.79 -50.41 -17.98
C THR A 88 -39.04 -50.17 -18.81
N ASP A 89 -39.23 -50.96 -19.88
CA ASP A 89 -40.40 -50.86 -20.75
C ASP A 89 -41.68 -51.39 -20.09
N ALA A 90 -42.82 -51.30 -20.79
CA ALA A 90 -44.11 -51.79 -20.28
C ALA A 90 -44.19 -53.34 -20.18
N ALA A 91 -43.28 -54.06 -20.85
CA ALA A 91 -43.19 -55.51 -20.78
C ALA A 91 -42.28 -56.00 -19.64
N GLY A 92 -41.56 -55.08 -18.98
CA GLY A 92 -40.64 -55.35 -17.87
C GLY A 92 -39.19 -55.59 -18.29
N ASN A 93 -38.81 -55.35 -19.54
CA ASN A 93 -37.41 -55.46 -19.98
C ASN A 93 -36.64 -54.20 -19.58
N ALA A 94 -35.45 -54.37 -18.98
CA ALA A 94 -34.61 -53.26 -18.52
C ALA A 94 -33.43 -52.98 -19.47
N SER A 95 -33.10 -51.71 -19.67
CA SER A 95 -31.92 -51.26 -20.43
C SER A 95 -30.60 -51.49 -19.67
N THR A 96 -29.48 -51.30 -20.37
CA THR A 96 -28.20 -50.98 -19.70
C THR A 96 -28.27 -49.61 -19.02
N ALA A 97 -27.42 -49.38 -18.02
CA ALA A 97 -27.32 -48.09 -17.32
C ALA A 97 -26.57 -47.04 -18.16
N THR A 98 -26.84 -45.76 -17.88
CA THR A 98 -26.05 -44.64 -18.41
C THR A 98 -24.59 -44.71 -17.94
N THR A 99 -23.71 -43.96 -18.60
CA THR A 99 -22.43 -43.58 -17.98
C THR A 99 -22.70 -42.87 -16.65
N ALA A 100 -21.87 -43.14 -15.65
CA ALA A 100 -22.03 -42.53 -14.33
C ALA A 100 -21.73 -41.02 -14.40
N PHE A 101 -22.64 -40.22 -13.85
CA PHE A 101 -22.39 -38.83 -13.52
C PHE A 101 -21.88 -38.78 -12.09
N THR A 102 -20.62 -38.44 -11.92
CA THR A 102 -20.01 -38.31 -10.59
C THR A 102 -20.21 -36.91 -10.07
N LEU A 103 -20.54 -36.75 -8.79
CA LEU A 103 -20.57 -35.44 -8.13
C LEU A 103 -20.21 -35.59 -6.65
N THR A 104 -19.82 -34.50 -6.03
CA THR A 104 -19.65 -34.42 -4.57
C THR A 104 -20.71 -33.51 -3.99
N VAL A 105 -21.57 -34.04 -3.12
CA VAL A 105 -22.48 -33.19 -2.34
C VAL A 105 -21.72 -32.68 -1.14
N ASP A 106 -21.76 -31.37 -0.93
CA ASP A 106 -21.21 -30.72 0.25
C ASP A 106 -22.15 -29.59 0.68
N THR A 107 -22.89 -29.82 1.75
CA THR A 107 -23.84 -28.87 2.33
C THR A 107 -23.28 -28.15 3.57
N VAL A 108 -22.00 -28.36 3.90
CA VAL A 108 -21.40 -27.90 5.15
C VAL A 108 -20.62 -26.63 4.94
N ALA A 109 -21.04 -25.55 5.59
CA ALA A 109 -20.30 -24.29 5.57
C ALA A 109 -18.88 -24.45 6.17
N PRO A 110 -17.86 -23.76 5.60
CA PRO A 110 -16.51 -23.80 6.14
C PRO A 110 -16.45 -23.17 7.53
N THR A 111 -15.66 -23.79 8.42
CA THR A 111 -15.38 -23.23 9.77
C THR A 111 -14.23 -22.24 9.77
N THR A 112 -13.47 -22.17 8.67
CA THR A 112 -12.38 -21.22 8.47
C THR A 112 -12.95 -19.80 8.40
N THR A 113 -12.31 -18.86 9.08
CA THR A 113 -12.73 -17.45 9.11
C THR A 113 -11.69 -16.56 8.47
N ALA A 114 -12.14 -15.52 7.77
CA ALA A 114 -11.32 -14.42 7.31
C ALA A 114 -11.52 -13.21 8.23
N THR A 115 -10.44 -12.47 8.52
CA THR A 115 -10.49 -11.25 9.33
C THR A 115 -9.66 -10.16 8.67
N LEU A 116 -10.22 -8.96 8.53
CA LEU A 116 -9.49 -7.76 8.09
C LEU A 116 -8.54 -7.33 9.21
N THR A 117 -7.28 -7.07 8.88
CA THR A 117 -6.25 -6.68 9.86
C THR A 117 -5.57 -5.36 9.51
N THR A 118 -5.55 -4.96 8.25
CA THR A 118 -4.78 -3.80 7.78
C THR A 118 -5.44 -3.09 6.59
N LEU A 119 -5.10 -1.80 6.43
CA LEU A 119 -5.37 -0.97 5.26
C LEU A 119 -4.02 -0.43 4.76
N THR A 120 -3.72 -0.57 3.46
CA THR A 120 -2.36 -0.27 2.92
C THR A 120 -2.06 1.23 2.78
N ALA A 121 -3.05 2.07 3.05
CA ALA A 121 -2.77 3.35 3.66
C ALA A 121 -3.73 3.53 4.84
N ASP A 122 -3.20 3.49 6.07
CA ASP A 122 -3.86 3.94 7.30
C ASP A 122 -3.27 5.31 7.65
N THR A 123 -3.62 6.33 6.86
CA THR A 123 -3.00 7.66 6.98
C THR A 123 -3.51 8.36 8.24
N GLY A 124 -2.61 8.97 9.02
CA GLY A 124 -2.99 9.61 10.28
C GLY A 124 -2.59 8.75 11.46
N THR A 125 -3.53 8.33 12.31
CA THR A 125 -3.21 7.60 13.54
C THR A 125 -3.24 6.09 13.32
N THR A 126 -2.09 5.42 13.40
CA THR A 126 -2.01 3.97 13.17
C THR A 126 -2.94 3.17 14.07
N GLY A 127 -3.75 2.32 13.46
CA GLY A 127 -4.67 1.39 14.13
C GLY A 127 -5.99 2.01 14.57
N ASP A 128 -6.28 3.25 14.21
CA ASP A 128 -7.58 3.88 14.46
C ASP A 128 -8.64 3.52 13.39
N TRP A 129 -8.22 2.86 12.30
CA TRP A 129 -9.04 2.51 11.15
C TRP A 129 -9.59 3.72 10.39
N ILE A 130 -8.82 4.82 10.35
CA ILE A 130 -9.17 6.04 9.63
C ILE A 130 -8.08 6.30 8.59
N THR A 131 -8.48 6.46 7.34
CA THR A 131 -7.56 6.77 6.24
C THR A 131 -8.10 7.87 5.34
N GLY A 132 -7.22 8.70 4.80
CA GLY A 132 -7.51 9.68 3.75
C GLY A 132 -7.31 9.13 2.35
N ASP A 133 -6.72 7.93 2.23
CA ASP A 133 -6.67 7.21 0.97
C ASP A 133 -8.10 6.84 0.56
N THR A 134 -8.50 7.28 -0.62
CA THR A 134 -9.83 6.99 -1.16
C THR A 134 -9.88 5.62 -1.85
N ALA A 135 -8.79 4.89 -1.96
CA ALA A 135 -8.75 3.54 -2.52
C ALA A 135 -7.85 2.58 -1.71
N PRO A 136 -8.07 2.43 -0.38
CA PRO A 136 -7.21 1.59 0.44
C PRO A 136 -7.37 0.12 0.03
N THR A 137 -6.25 -0.58 -0.08
CA THR A 137 -6.26 -2.05 -0.17
C THR A 137 -6.61 -2.62 1.21
N LEU A 138 -7.58 -3.54 1.23
CA LEU A 138 -8.04 -4.23 2.44
C LEU A 138 -7.29 -5.55 2.55
N SER A 139 -6.53 -5.74 3.63
CA SER A 139 -5.75 -6.96 3.83
C SER A 139 -6.00 -7.60 5.18
N GLY A 140 -5.85 -8.92 5.23
CA GLY A 140 -6.24 -9.69 6.38
C GLY A 140 -5.62 -11.06 6.46
N THR A 141 -6.07 -11.81 7.46
CA THR A 141 -5.66 -13.20 7.68
C THR A 141 -6.83 -14.15 7.56
N VAL A 142 -6.49 -15.40 7.25
CA VAL A 142 -7.37 -16.56 7.24
C VAL A 142 -6.93 -17.49 8.38
N SER A 143 -7.89 -18.01 9.15
CA SER A 143 -7.59 -18.82 10.35
C SER A 143 -6.88 -20.15 10.06
N ALA A 144 -6.92 -20.61 8.81
CA ALA A 144 -6.22 -21.79 8.30
C ALA A 144 -5.99 -21.62 6.78
N ALA A 145 -5.02 -22.34 6.23
CA ALA A 145 -4.78 -22.34 4.78
C ALA A 145 -6.02 -22.88 4.04
N LEU A 146 -6.39 -22.22 2.94
CA LEU A 146 -7.55 -22.58 2.14
C LEU A 146 -7.29 -23.84 1.29
N GLY A 147 -8.33 -24.66 1.16
CA GLY A 147 -8.39 -25.79 0.24
C GLY A 147 -8.57 -25.37 -1.21
N THR A 148 -8.42 -26.32 -2.14
CA THR A 148 -8.63 -26.07 -3.57
C THR A 148 -10.07 -25.65 -3.84
N GLY A 149 -10.25 -24.49 -4.49
CA GLY A 149 -11.56 -23.95 -4.84
C GLY A 149 -12.25 -23.14 -3.75
N GLU A 150 -11.66 -23.04 -2.55
CA GLU A 150 -12.15 -22.12 -1.52
C GLU A 150 -11.67 -20.69 -1.81
N THR A 151 -12.49 -19.69 -1.47
CA THR A 151 -12.16 -18.27 -1.66
C THR A 151 -12.46 -17.46 -0.40
N VAL A 152 -11.78 -16.31 -0.26
CA VAL A 152 -12.21 -15.25 0.65
C VAL A 152 -13.06 -14.27 -0.15
N GLN A 153 -14.19 -13.85 0.41
CA GLN A 153 -15.04 -12.83 -0.17
C GLN A 153 -15.16 -11.62 0.75
N VAL A 154 -15.19 -10.43 0.14
CA VAL A 154 -15.37 -9.14 0.80
C VAL A 154 -16.67 -8.49 0.35
N SER A 155 -17.37 -7.84 1.28
CA SER A 155 -18.58 -7.05 1.04
C SER A 155 -18.52 -5.73 1.77
N LEU A 156 -19.02 -4.67 1.13
CA LEU A 156 -19.05 -3.29 1.66
C LEU A 156 -20.48 -2.74 1.79
N ASP A 157 -21.49 -3.52 1.40
CA ASP A 157 -22.91 -3.12 1.34
C ASP A 157 -23.78 -3.96 2.29
N GLY A 158 -23.19 -4.38 3.41
CA GLY A 158 -23.87 -5.18 4.43
C GLY A 158 -24.14 -6.63 4.00
N GLY A 159 -23.35 -7.17 3.07
CA GLY A 159 -23.47 -8.54 2.59
C GLY A 159 -24.45 -8.72 1.43
N THR A 160 -24.85 -7.64 0.75
CA THR A 160 -25.75 -7.70 -0.41
C THR A 160 -25.00 -8.16 -1.66
N THR A 161 -23.78 -7.65 -1.86
CA THR A 161 -22.85 -8.08 -2.91
C THR A 161 -21.52 -8.50 -2.29
N TRP A 162 -20.88 -9.46 -2.95
CA TRP A 162 -19.62 -10.05 -2.51
C TRP A 162 -18.65 -10.13 -3.68
N SER A 163 -17.36 -9.91 -3.40
CA SER A 163 -16.28 -9.98 -4.38
C SER A 163 -15.15 -10.82 -3.84
N ASP A 164 -14.54 -11.63 -4.69
CA ASP A 164 -13.43 -12.49 -4.29
C ASP A 164 -12.17 -11.66 -4.01
N ALA A 165 -11.42 -12.06 -2.98
CA ALA A 165 -10.12 -11.53 -2.63
C ALA A 165 -9.00 -12.44 -3.15
N VAL A 166 -7.80 -11.88 -3.30
CA VAL A 166 -6.58 -12.63 -3.62
C VAL A 166 -6.06 -13.26 -2.34
N VAL A 167 -5.78 -14.57 -2.35
CA VAL A 167 -5.30 -15.32 -1.17
C VAL A 167 -3.94 -15.92 -1.46
N SER A 168 -2.99 -15.72 -0.54
CA SER A 168 -1.66 -16.32 -0.55
C SER A 168 -1.35 -16.92 0.83
N GLY A 169 -1.28 -18.25 0.91
CA GLY A 169 -1.11 -18.94 2.19
C GLY A 169 -2.26 -18.67 3.15
N THR A 170 -1.98 -17.96 4.25
CA THR A 170 -2.98 -17.54 5.26
C THR A 170 -3.28 -16.04 5.20
N SER A 171 -2.77 -15.34 4.19
CA SER A 171 -2.99 -13.91 3.99
C SER A 171 -3.92 -13.68 2.82
N TRP A 172 -4.69 -12.60 2.87
CA TRP A 172 -5.54 -12.18 1.75
C TRP A 172 -5.50 -10.67 1.57
N SER A 173 -5.72 -10.24 0.33
CA SER A 173 -5.81 -8.83 -0.07
C SER A 173 -6.98 -8.62 -1.03
N TRP A 174 -7.68 -7.51 -0.86
CA TRP A 174 -8.81 -7.10 -1.68
C TRP A 174 -8.66 -5.65 -2.12
N TYR A 175 -8.88 -5.43 -3.41
CA TYR A 175 -8.62 -4.16 -4.10
C TYR A 175 -9.95 -3.52 -4.50
N PRO A 176 -10.23 -2.27 -4.08
CA PRO A 176 -11.45 -1.58 -4.48
C PRO A 176 -11.41 -1.18 -5.96
N VAL A 177 -12.46 -1.53 -6.70
CA VAL A 177 -12.62 -1.16 -8.12
C VAL A 177 -12.98 0.32 -8.35
N ALA A 178 -13.25 1.08 -7.29
CA ALA A 178 -13.61 2.49 -7.35
C ALA A 178 -13.19 3.21 -6.06
N GLN A 179 -12.90 4.51 -6.19
CA GLN A 179 -12.62 5.36 -5.04
C GLN A 179 -13.84 5.48 -4.12
N PHE A 180 -13.60 5.34 -2.83
CA PHE A 180 -14.54 5.64 -1.76
C PHE A 180 -14.72 7.15 -1.61
N ALA A 181 -15.95 7.54 -1.26
CA ALA A 181 -16.23 8.89 -0.79
C ALA A 181 -15.83 9.04 0.69
N ALA A 182 -15.71 10.27 1.16
CA ALA A 182 -15.55 10.50 2.60
C ALA A 182 -16.75 9.94 3.37
N GLY A 183 -16.50 9.13 4.40
CA GLY A 183 -17.53 8.48 5.18
C GLY A 183 -17.05 7.25 5.95
N GLY A 184 -17.92 6.74 6.82
CA GLY A 184 -17.69 5.48 7.52
C GLY A 184 -18.18 4.29 6.71
N TYR A 185 -17.40 3.21 6.72
CA TYR A 185 -17.64 1.97 6.02
C TYR A 185 -17.55 0.77 6.97
N THR A 186 -18.16 -0.34 6.59
CA THR A 186 -18.02 -1.62 7.31
C THR A 186 -17.72 -2.70 6.29
N ALA A 187 -16.49 -3.21 6.31
CA ALA A 187 -16.09 -4.35 5.53
C ALA A 187 -16.56 -5.62 6.22
N MET A 188 -17.28 -6.45 5.48
CA MET A 188 -17.62 -7.81 5.87
C MET A 188 -16.75 -8.79 5.07
N THR A 189 -16.25 -9.83 5.71
CA THR A 189 -15.41 -10.84 5.08
C THR A 189 -15.91 -12.22 5.44
N ARG A 190 -15.83 -13.19 4.51
CA ARG A 190 -16.20 -14.58 4.75
C ARG A 190 -15.35 -15.52 3.90
N VAL A 191 -15.29 -16.78 4.30
CA VAL A 191 -14.75 -17.86 3.45
C VAL A 191 -15.92 -18.56 2.76
N VAL A 192 -15.75 -18.89 1.48
CA VAL A 192 -16.69 -19.71 0.70
C VAL A 192 -15.95 -20.95 0.24
N ASP A 193 -16.54 -22.12 0.41
CA ASP A 193 -15.93 -23.37 -0.05
C ASP A 193 -16.12 -23.62 -1.56
N ALA A 194 -15.57 -24.72 -2.06
CA ALA A 194 -15.67 -25.10 -3.48
C ALA A 194 -17.09 -25.49 -3.93
N ALA A 195 -18.01 -25.80 -3.01
CA ALA A 195 -19.42 -26.06 -3.31
C ALA A 195 -20.27 -24.78 -3.25
N GLY A 196 -19.70 -23.68 -2.76
CA GLY A 196 -20.37 -22.39 -2.62
C GLY A 196 -20.97 -22.15 -1.24
N ASN A 197 -20.76 -23.03 -0.24
CA ASN A 197 -21.28 -22.77 1.09
C ASN A 197 -20.52 -21.61 1.74
N ALA A 198 -21.28 -20.67 2.28
CA ALA A 198 -20.72 -19.50 2.94
C ALA A 198 -20.47 -19.77 4.43
N GLY A 199 -19.21 -19.57 4.85
CA GLY A 199 -18.80 -19.59 6.25
C GLY A 199 -19.32 -18.38 7.05
N THR A 200 -18.93 -18.33 8.32
CA THR A 200 -19.30 -17.22 9.21
C THR A 200 -18.60 -15.93 8.76
N ALA A 201 -19.36 -14.84 8.63
CA ALA A 201 -18.82 -13.54 8.28
C ALA A 201 -18.20 -12.81 9.49
N SER A 202 -17.06 -12.16 9.27
CA SER A 202 -16.45 -11.19 10.18
C SER A 202 -16.70 -9.76 9.69
N SER A 203 -16.74 -8.78 10.59
CA SER A 203 -16.98 -7.38 10.25
C SER A 203 -15.95 -6.46 10.89
N GLN A 204 -15.45 -5.49 10.14
CA GLN A 204 -14.55 -4.45 10.63
C GLN A 204 -14.98 -3.08 10.07
N ALA A 205 -15.07 -2.08 10.93
CA ALA A 205 -15.39 -0.71 10.53
C ALA A 205 -14.10 0.06 10.20
N PHE A 206 -14.19 0.94 9.21
CA PHE A 206 -13.13 1.89 8.86
C PHE A 206 -13.74 3.20 8.34
N THR A 207 -12.96 4.28 8.31
CA THR A 207 -13.43 5.60 7.87
C THR A 207 -12.52 6.16 6.79
N ILE A 208 -13.12 6.62 5.70
CA ILE A 208 -12.45 7.44 4.71
C ILE A 208 -12.64 8.90 5.09
N GLN A 209 -11.55 9.58 5.47
CA GLN A 209 -11.56 10.96 5.90
C GLN A 209 -10.69 11.79 4.96
N THR A 210 -11.33 12.51 4.04
CA THR A 210 -10.64 13.36 3.05
C THR A 210 -10.43 14.80 3.51
N THR A 211 -10.82 15.15 4.74
CA THR A 211 -10.60 16.47 5.39
C THR A 211 -10.25 16.28 6.87
N ALA A 212 -9.07 16.73 7.30
CA ALA A 212 -8.65 16.79 8.70
C ALA A 212 -7.73 18.01 8.89
N ALA A 213 -7.62 18.48 10.14
CA ALA A 213 -6.64 19.51 10.44
C ALA A 213 -5.23 18.90 10.50
N PRO A 214 -4.17 19.66 10.16
CA PRO A 214 -2.81 19.21 10.34
C PRO A 214 -2.56 18.77 11.79
N VAL A 215 -1.71 17.80 11.99
CA VAL A 215 -1.14 17.46 13.29
C VAL A 215 0.18 18.21 13.45
N VAL A 216 0.38 18.86 14.58
CA VAL A 216 1.64 19.55 14.90
C VAL A 216 2.15 19.12 16.26
N SER A 217 3.47 19.02 16.39
CA SER A 217 4.12 18.69 17.65
C SER A 217 5.36 19.57 17.89
N VAL A 218 5.71 19.73 19.17
CA VAL A 218 6.91 20.42 19.62
C VAL A 218 7.57 19.55 20.67
N GLN A 219 8.88 19.29 20.55
CA GLN A 219 9.60 18.39 21.45
C GLN A 219 9.47 18.84 22.91
N GLN A 220 8.90 17.98 23.76
CA GLN A 220 8.98 18.09 25.22
C GLN A 220 10.00 17.06 25.72
N SER A 221 10.96 17.47 26.54
CA SER A 221 11.93 16.54 27.13
C SER A 221 11.21 15.53 28.05
N ALA A 222 11.11 14.29 27.55
CA ALA A 222 10.76 13.01 28.17
C ALA A 222 9.52 12.92 29.10
N GLY A 223 8.55 12.14 28.62
CA GLY A 223 7.50 11.52 29.42
C GLY A 223 6.70 10.49 28.61
N LEU A 224 7.30 9.31 28.44
CA LEU A 224 6.72 7.99 28.10
C LEU A 224 5.21 7.93 27.73
N LEU A 225 4.94 7.39 26.53
CA LEU A 225 3.67 6.89 25.98
C LEU A 225 2.80 7.90 25.19
N GLY A 226 2.73 7.69 23.88
CA GLY A 226 1.67 8.24 23.03
C GLY A 226 2.16 8.81 21.70
N ILE A 227 2.85 8.02 20.88
CA ILE A 227 2.95 8.28 19.44
C ILE A 227 2.07 7.23 18.78
N ALA A 228 0.98 7.69 18.20
CA ALA A 228 0.12 6.92 17.34
C ALA A 228 0.13 7.67 16.00
N GLY A 229 0.54 6.99 14.92
CA GLY A 229 0.48 7.58 13.57
C GLY A 229 1.76 7.82 12.79
N ALA A 230 2.78 6.98 12.90
CA ALA A 230 3.93 7.03 11.98
C ALA A 230 4.42 5.62 11.64
N ASN A 231 3.56 4.85 10.99
CA ASN A 231 3.93 3.60 10.35
C ASN A 231 3.78 3.78 8.84
N LEU A 232 4.76 4.41 8.20
CA LEU A 232 4.94 4.28 6.76
C LEU A 232 6.36 3.77 6.52
N PHE A 233 6.54 2.45 6.70
CA PHE A 233 7.74 1.66 6.39
C PHE A 233 8.70 1.27 7.52
N ASP A 234 8.36 1.40 8.81
CA ASP A 234 9.23 0.94 9.92
C ASP A 234 10.70 1.43 9.80
N LEU A 235 10.90 2.54 9.09
CA LEU A 235 12.20 2.91 8.57
C LEU A 235 12.88 4.03 9.34
N ILE A 236 12.20 4.82 10.17
CA ILE A 236 12.88 5.94 10.83
C ILE A 236 12.31 6.20 12.23
N ASP A 237 13.17 6.08 13.25
CA ASP A 237 12.95 6.70 14.57
C ASP A 237 13.42 8.16 14.52
N PHE A 238 12.47 9.09 14.37
CA PHE A 238 12.70 10.54 14.35
C PHE A 238 12.72 11.19 15.75
N SER A 239 12.66 10.42 16.84
CA SER A 239 12.23 10.94 18.14
C SER A 239 13.24 11.78 18.94
N GLN A 240 14.44 12.07 18.42
CA GLN A 240 15.46 12.80 19.19
C GLN A 240 16.02 14.09 18.57
N GLN A 241 15.62 14.54 17.36
CA GLN A 241 16.29 15.68 16.71
C GLN A 241 15.46 16.74 15.98
N GLN A 242 14.14 16.82 16.15
CA GLN A 242 13.37 17.95 15.61
C GLN A 242 12.58 18.65 16.71
N LEU A 243 12.89 19.93 16.92
CA LEU A 243 12.18 20.78 17.89
C LEU A 243 10.71 20.95 17.48
N PHE A 244 10.42 20.95 16.19
CA PHE A 244 9.11 21.16 15.59
C PHE A 244 8.82 20.08 14.55
N ALA A 245 7.59 19.56 14.53
CA ALA A 245 7.10 18.75 13.43
C ALA A 245 5.66 19.14 13.08
N ALA A 246 5.33 19.02 11.80
CA ALA A 246 4.00 19.24 11.26
C ALA A 246 3.71 18.22 10.17
N THR A 247 2.58 17.55 10.26
CA THR A 247 2.14 16.52 9.32
C THR A 247 0.68 16.70 9.02
N ASP A 248 0.27 16.48 7.79
CA ASP A 248 -1.14 16.44 7.42
C ASP A 248 -1.48 15.16 6.67
N TYR A 249 -2.66 14.61 6.94
CA TYR A 249 -3.05 13.27 6.49
C TYR A 249 -3.17 13.16 4.96
N ASN A 250 -3.51 14.26 4.27
CA ASN A 250 -3.58 14.38 2.81
C ASN A 250 -2.49 15.28 2.22
N ASN A 251 -1.44 15.57 3.00
CA ASN A 251 -0.24 16.23 2.50
C ASN A 251 -0.47 17.62 1.87
N ASN A 252 -1.46 18.36 2.38
CA ASN A 252 -1.93 19.62 1.80
C ASN A 252 -1.62 20.86 2.68
N ILE A 253 -0.57 20.80 3.52
CA ILE A 253 -0.22 21.91 4.42
C ILE A 253 0.03 23.16 3.59
N GLN A 254 -0.67 24.25 3.85
CA GLN A 254 -0.50 25.49 3.10
C GLN A 254 0.55 26.42 3.74
N SER A 255 0.63 26.43 5.07
CA SER A 255 1.59 27.26 5.79
C SER A 255 1.90 26.73 7.19
N VAL A 256 3.12 27.00 7.65
CA VAL A 256 3.53 26.80 9.04
C VAL A 256 4.01 28.11 9.64
N VAL A 257 3.55 28.41 10.86
CA VAL A 257 3.95 29.57 11.63
C VAL A 257 4.60 29.11 12.92
N LEU A 258 5.87 29.45 13.08
CA LEU A 258 6.59 29.32 14.34
C LEU A 258 6.56 30.67 15.04
N HIS A 259 6.21 30.67 16.33
CA HIS A 259 6.19 31.88 17.12
C HIS A 259 6.98 31.67 18.41
N TYR A 260 7.83 32.63 18.72
CA TYR A 260 8.53 32.77 19.98
C TYR A 260 8.23 34.16 20.53
N GLY A 261 7.71 34.26 21.77
CA GLY A 261 7.57 35.55 22.45
C GLY A 261 6.48 35.57 23.54
N GLY A 262 6.68 36.36 24.60
CA GLY A 262 5.64 36.49 25.65
C GLY A 262 6.05 36.87 27.06
N VAL A 263 7.34 37.08 27.36
CA VAL A 263 7.76 37.60 28.68
C VAL A 263 8.35 38.98 28.54
N ALA A 264 7.97 39.89 29.43
CA ALA A 264 8.53 41.23 29.56
C ALA A 264 9.98 41.17 30.08
N SER A 265 10.88 40.57 29.29
CA SER A 265 12.32 40.54 29.57
C SER A 265 12.96 41.77 28.96
N LEU A 266 13.85 42.43 29.72
CA LEU A 266 14.71 43.45 29.16
C LEU A 266 15.66 42.78 28.14
N LEU A 267 15.52 43.14 26.86
CA LEU A 267 16.50 42.92 25.80
C LEU A 267 16.80 41.44 25.45
N SER A 268 15.79 40.61 25.15
CA SER A 268 16.08 39.33 24.48
C SER A 268 16.34 39.56 22.99
N THR A 269 17.48 39.08 22.50
CA THR A 269 17.89 39.10 21.09
C THR A 269 17.61 37.77 20.38
N SER A 270 16.81 36.89 20.98
CA SER A 270 16.51 35.57 20.43
C SER A 270 15.65 35.67 19.18
N GLN A 271 16.14 35.14 18.06
CA GLN A 271 15.52 35.20 16.74
C GLN A 271 15.57 33.83 16.07
N TYR A 272 14.52 33.48 15.33
CA TYR A 272 14.56 32.29 14.48
C TYR A 272 15.51 32.48 13.31
N ASN A 273 16.27 31.44 13.02
CA ASN A 273 17.10 31.29 11.83
C ASN A 273 16.78 29.93 11.21
N ALA A 274 16.93 29.81 9.89
CA ALA A 274 16.76 28.56 9.16
C ALA A 274 17.66 28.58 7.92
N ASN A 275 17.92 27.41 7.34
CA ASN A 275 18.80 27.30 6.18
C ASN A 275 18.08 27.73 4.89
N SER A 276 18.49 28.86 4.30
CA SER A 276 17.89 29.39 3.07
C SER A 276 18.24 28.58 1.81
N ALA A 277 19.37 27.88 1.79
CA ALA A 277 19.73 27.00 0.67
C ALA A 277 18.81 25.77 0.67
N LEU A 278 18.66 25.12 1.84
CA LEU A 278 17.74 24.00 2.02
C LEU A 278 16.28 24.39 1.70
N ALA A 279 15.82 25.57 2.17
CA ALA A 279 14.50 26.06 1.83
C ALA A 279 14.31 26.15 0.30
N SER A 280 15.26 26.75 -0.41
CA SER A 280 15.20 26.91 -1.86
C SER A 280 15.21 25.57 -2.60
N GLU A 281 16.01 24.62 -2.14
CA GLU A 281 16.10 23.28 -2.71
C GLU A 281 14.77 22.52 -2.57
N LEU A 282 14.14 22.61 -1.40
CA LEU A 282 12.86 21.97 -1.12
C LEU A 282 11.64 22.71 -1.70
N GLY A 283 11.87 23.78 -2.48
CA GLY A 283 10.80 24.61 -3.03
C GLY A 283 10.04 25.41 -1.96
N LEU A 284 10.63 25.64 -0.79
CA LEU A 284 10.07 26.39 0.32
C LEU A 284 10.68 27.79 0.43
N GLN A 285 9.91 28.67 1.05
CA GLN A 285 10.37 29.99 1.44
C GLN A 285 9.93 30.27 2.87
N PHE A 286 10.68 31.14 3.54
CA PHE A 286 10.32 31.59 4.87
C PHE A 286 10.57 33.08 5.05
N SER A 287 9.82 33.69 5.95
CA SER A 287 10.03 35.07 6.38
C SER A 287 10.11 35.12 7.90
N VAL A 288 11.03 35.93 8.43
CA VAL A 288 11.21 36.11 9.87
C VAL A 288 10.89 37.55 10.24
N VAL A 289 9.91 37.74 11.12
CA VAL A 289 9.53 39.04 11.69
C VAL A 289 9.99 39.08 13.14
N ASN A 290 10.96 39.94 13.41
CA ASN A 290 11.52 40.14 14.75
C ASN A 290 11.01 41.44 15.37
N ASN A 291 10.53 41.37 16.60
CA ASN A 291 10.21 42.50 17.45
C ASN A 291 11.17 42.47 18.65
N ASN A 292 12.07 43.45 18.72
CA ASN A 292 13.12 43.48 19.75
C ASN A 292 12.63 43.90 21.15
N GLY A 293 11.34 44.24 21.30
CA GLY A 293 10.79 44.76 22.53
C GLY A 293 11.28 46.18 22.88
N ILE A 294 10.40 46.99 23.45
CA ILE A 294 10.68 48.31 24.06
C ILE A 294 9.96 48.26 25.42
N LEU A 295 10.42 48.98 26.44
CA LEU A 295 9.85 48.96 27.81
C LEU A 295 8.31 48.78 27.83
N GLY A 296 7.85 47.56 28.17
CA GLY A 296 6.43 47.20 28.27
C GLY A 296 5.87 46.29 27.17
N ILE A 297 6.55 46.13 26.03
CA ILE A 297 6.24 45.13 25.00
C ILE A 297 7.28 44.01 25.04
N ALA A 298 6.82 42.76 25.12
CA ALA A 298 7.70 41.60 25.06
C ALA A 298 8.34 41.51 23.67
N ALA A 299 9.62 41.11 23.63
CA ALA A 299 10.24 40.77 22.37
C ALA A 299 9.63 39.47 21.82
N SER A 300 9.57 39.35 20.49
CA SER A 300 9.05 38.18 19.80
C SER A 300 9.76 37.96 18.47
N SER A 301 9.79 36.72 18.01
CA SER A 301 10.22 36.31 16.68
C SER A 301 9.12 35.43 16.09
N THR A 302 8.69 35.71 14.86
CA THR A 302 7.70 34.89 14.14
C THR A 302 8.30 34.49 12.81
N MET A 303 8.37 33.20 12.54
CA MET A 303 8.77 32.64 11.26
C MET A 303 7.51 32.09 10.56
N THR A 304 7.27 32.53 9.34
CA THR A 304 6.22 31.97 8.46
C THR A 304 6.88 31.22 7.32
N ILE A 305 6.50 29.97 7.11
CA ILE A 305 7.00 29.05 6.09
C ILE A 305 5.87 28.78 5.10
N THR A 306 6.15 28.91 3.81
CA THR A 306 5.22 28.63 2.70
C THR A 306 5.95 27.95 1.55
N ALA A 307 5.22 27.31 0.63
CA ALA A 307 5.78 26.93 -0.66
C ALA A 307 6.14 28.19 -1.49
N THR A 308 7.17 28.08 -2.35
CA THR A 308 7.63 29.18 -3.24
C THR A 308 6.66 29.46 -4.39
N ASP A 309 5.90 28.45 -4.83
CA ASP A 309 4.89 28.53 -5.88
C ASP A 309 3.50 28.93 -5.35
N GLY A 310 3.34 29.04 -4.03
CA GLY A 310 2.07 29.30 -3.37
C GLY A 310 1.14 28.07 -3.26
N GLY A 311 1.62 26.88 -3.64
CA GLY A 311 0.93 25.60 -3.51
C GLY A 311 1.01 25.01 -2.11
N THR A 312 0.71 23.70 -2.01
CA THR A 312 0.79 22.94 -0.75
C THR A 312 2.23 22.49 -0.48
N ILE A 313 2.51 22.24 0.79
CA ILE A 313 3.79 21.79 1.31
C ILE A 313 3.63 20.31 1.67
N ASP A 314 4.49 19.49 1.08
CA ASP A 314 4.63 18.09 1.42
C ASP A 314 5.25 17.91 2.83
N ASN A 315 4.76 16.92 3.59
CA ASN A 315 5.15 16.61 4.96
C ASN A 315 6.64 16.30 5.07
N LEU A 316 7.21 15.55 4.11
CA LEU A 316 8.62 15.20 4.10
C LEU A 316 9.45 16.47 3.93
N ARG A 317 9.17 17.28 2.90
CA ARG A 317 9.88 18.55 2.64
C ARG A 317 9.74 19.54 3.80
N LEU A 318 8.56 19.59 4.43
CA LEU A 318 8.31 20.47 5.58
C LEU A 318 9.12 20.06 6.80
N ASN A 319 9.05 18.79 7.20
CA ASN A 319 9.75 18.32 8.40
C ASN A 319 11.26 18.33 8.16
N GLU A 320 11.71 18.06 6.94
CA GLU A 320 13.09 18.27 6.53
C GLU A 320 13.57 19.70 6.77
N PHE A 321 12.81 20.70 6.31
CA PHE A 321 13.14 22.09 6.53
C PHE A 321 13.04 22.52 8.01
N LEU A 322 12.04 22.05 8.74
CA LEU A 322 11.87 22.31 10.18
C LEU A 322 13.07 21.83 11.00
N GLY A 323 13.77 20.78 10.54
CA GLY A 323 15.04 20.31 11.12
C GLY A 323 16.16 21.34 11.09
N SER A 324 16.15 22.28 10.12
CA SER A 324 17.15 23.35 10.03
C SER A 324 16.87 24.56 10.92
N VAL A 325 15.68 24.62 11.54
CA VAL A 325 15.26 25.81 12.30
C VAL A 325 15.96 25.88 13.64
N THR A 326 16.67 26.99 13.87
CA THR A 326 17.36 27.29 15.13
C THR A 326 16.86 28.58 15.76
N LEU A 327 16.90 28.66 17.09
CA LEU A 327 16.64 29.89 17.84
C LEU A 327 17.96 30.41 18.42
N SER A 328 18.49 31.51 17.90
CA SER A 328 19.79 32.06 18.32
C SER A 328 19.61 33.42 19.01
N GLY A 329 20.35 33.65 20.11
CA GLY A 329 20.37 34.92 20.85
C GLY A 329 20.46 34.73 22.37
N GLY A 330 21.56 35.20 22.97
CA GLY A 330 21.84 35.08 24.41
C GLY A 330 21.85 36.43 25.12
N GLY A 331 20.98 36.58 26.13
CA GLY A 331 21.13 37.64 27.13
C GLY A 331 22.33 37.34 28.05
N LEU A 332 23.03 38.38 28.48
CA LEU A 332 24.30 38.36 29.24
C LEU A 332 24.29 37.59 30.59
N LEU A 333 23.17 36.99 31.02
CA LEU A 333 23.02 36.43 32.38
C LEU A 333 22.30 35.07 32.48
N GLY A 334 22.53 34.14 31.55
CA GLY A 334 22.55 32.69 31.84
C GLY A 334 21.38 32.03 32.61
N ILE A 335 20.18 32.61 32.67
CA ILE A 335 18.99 31.96 33.24
C ILE A 335 17.72 32.59 32.65
N ASN A 336 16.88 31.75 32.02
CA ASN A 336 15.44 31.77 32.29
C ASN A 336 14.74 30.52 31.70
N ALA A 337 14.59 29.50 32.54
CA ALA A 337 13.75 28.33 32.28
C ALA A 337 12.23 28.65 32.22
N SER A 338 11.86 29.94 32.23
CA SER A 338 10.48 30.47 32.10
C SER A 338 10.20 31.06 30.71
N LEU A 339 11.14 31.01 29.77
CA LEU A 339 11.04 31.55 28.39
C LEU A 339 10.49 30.54 27.35
N LEU A 340 10.16 29.32 27.77
CA LEU A 340 9.93 28.20 26.84
C LEU A 340 8.45 27.84 26.65
N SER A 341 7.55 28.28 27.55
CA SER A 341 6.09 28.19 27.36
C SER A 341 5.55 29.20 26.33
N SER A 342 6.44 29.93 25.66
CA SER A 342 6.11 30.96 24.66
C SER A 342 6.56 30.59 23.25
N VAL A 343 6.93 29.33 23.02
CA VAL A 343 7.24 28.78 21.70
C VAL A 343 6.04 27.97 21.22
N THR A 344 5.51 28.32 20.05
CA THR A 344 4.39 27.62 19.42
C THR A 344 4.69 27.29 17.97
N ILE A 345 4.16 26.18 17.50
CA ILE A 345 4.00 25.87 16.08
C ILE A 345 2.51 25.85 15.76
N GLN A 346 2.14 26.46 14.64
CA GLN A 346 0.82 26.33 14.04
C GLN A 346 0.99 25.90 12.59
N ALA A 347 0.27 24.87 12.17
CA ALA A 347 0.15 24.52 10.75
C ALA A 347 -1.28 24.75 10.31
N THR A 348 -1.44 25.24 9.08
CA THR A 348 -2.73 25.48 8.42
C THR A 348 -2.72 24.82 7.07
N ASP A 349 -3.74 24.04 6.75
CA ASP A 349 -3.88 23.34 5.49
C ASP A 349 -4.53 24.20 4.40
N SER A 350 -4.61 23.68 3.17
CA SER A 350 -5.26 24.35 2.04
C SER A 350 -6.78 24.53 2.20
N THR A 351 -7.41 23.80 3.14
CA THR A 351 -8.82 23.96 3.50
C THR A 351 -9.06 24.93 4.67
N SER A 352 -8.01 25.60 5.15
CA SER A 352 -8.01 26.53 6.29
C SER A 352 -8.27 25.90 7.67
N LEU A 353 -8.19 24.57 7.77
CA LEU A 353 -8.10 23.88 9.05
C LEU A 353 -6.70 24.07 9.63
N SER A 354 -6.62 24.26 10.95
CA SER A 354 -5.35 24.51 11.62
C SER A 354 -5.25 23.80 12.96
N SER A 355 -4.02 23.50 13.35
CA SER A 355 -3.68 22.96 14.66
C SER A 355 -2.49 23.71 15.24
N THR A 356 -2.35 23.71 16.56
CA THR A 356 -1.31 24.45 17.27
C THR A 356 -0.79 23.65 18.45
N ALA A 357 0.54 23.58 18.59
CA ALA A 357 1.23 22.96 19.72
C ALA A 357 2.19 23.95 20.40
N ASN A 358 2.41 23.75 21.70
CA ASN A 358 3.27 24.61 22.54
C ASN A 358 4.46 23.80 23.08
N ALA A 359 5.65 24.40 23.15
CA ALA A 359 6.82 23.77 23.76
C ALA A 359 6.72 23.73 25.31
N GLY A 360 7.19 22.63 25.91
CA GLY A 360 7.45 22.53 27.36
C GLY A 360 8.86 22.94 27.77
N GLN A 361 9.19 22.87 29.07
CA GLN A 361 10.54 23.20 29.58
C GLN A 361 11.63 22.29 28.96
N LEU A 362 12.58 22.88 28.25
CA LEU A 362 13.84 22.25 27.86
C LEU A 362 14.79 22.32 29.06
N LEU A 363 15.03 21.19 29.73
CA LEU A 363 16.04 21.13 30.79
C LEU A 363 17.39 20.69 30.20
N ASN A 364 18.20 21.70 29.91
CA ASN A 364 19.66 21.71 29.78
C ASN A 364 20.32 20.88 28.66
N VAL A 365 21.12 21.61 27.89
CA VAL A 365 22.29 21.15 27.14
C VAL A 365 23.23 20.40 28.11
N SER A 366 23.18 19.07 28.06
CA SER A 366 24.24 18.19 28.55
C SER A 366 24.48 17.10 27.51
N LEU A 367 25.04 17.55 26.40
CA LEU A 367 25.98 16.82 25.56
C LEU A 367 26.99 16.11 26.47
N LEU A 368 26.96 14.79 26.55
CA LEU A 368 28.09 13.85 26.74
C LEU A 368 27.59 12.50 27.28
N GLY A 369 27.63 11.49 26.40
CA GLY A 369 27.85 10.09 26.78
C GLY A 369 26.62 9.19 26.74
N THR A 370 26.33 8.63 25.55
CA THR A 370 26.27 7.18 25.22
C THR A 370 25.79 7.05 23.77
N THR A 371 26.50 6.26 22.93
CA THR A 371 26.25 5.94 21.49
C THR A 371 25.98 7.16 20.60
N GLN A 372 26.83 7.42 19.59
CA GLN A 372 26.87 8.69 18.86
C GLN A 372 25.46 9.15 18.44
N PRO A 373 25.04 10.38 18.82
CA PRO A 373 23.73 10.90 18.42
C PRO A 373 23.74 11.13 16.91
N SER A 374 22.57 10.94 16.28
CA SER A 374 22.23 11.43 14.94
C SER A 374 22.85 12.80 14.64
N ALA A 375 23.20 13.07 13.39
CA ALA A 375 23.81 14.31 12.96
C ALA A 375 23.07 14.88 11.75
N ILE A 376 22.86 16.19 11.77
CA ILE A 376 22.53 16.97 10.57
C ILE A 376 23.85 17.55 10.06
N ILE A 377 24.25 17.14 8.87
CA ILE A 377 25.52 17.51 8.26
C ILE A 377 25.24 18.20 6.93
N GLU A 378 25.59 19.49 6.87
CA GLU A 378 25.33 20.34 5.71
C GLU A 378 26.65 20.70 5.02
N GLY A 379 26.65 20.54 3.69
CA GLY A 379 27.68 20.99 2.79
C GLY A 379 27.53 22.46 2.40
N THR A 380 28.04 22.78 1.24
CA THR A 380 28.14 24.11 0.65
C THR A 380 27.88 23.99 -0.85
N SER A 381 27.89 25.10 -1.59
CA SER A 381 27.72 25.05 -3.04
C SER A 381 28.96 24.58 -3.83
N GLY A 382 29.84 23.79 -3.21
CA GLY A 382 31.00 23.23 -3.90
C GLY A 382 31.36 21.88 -3.30
N ASN A 383 32.16 21.10 -4.03
CA ASN A 383 32.42 19.70 -3.77
C ASN A 383 32.80 19.39 -2.30
N ASN A 384 32.03 18.55 -1.65
CA ASN A 384 32.13 18.21 -0.25
C ASN A 384 32.27 16.70 -0.03
N THR A 385 32.86 16.35 1.12
CA THR A 385 32.87 14.98 1.61
C THR A 385 32.25 14.99 3.00
N LEU A 386 31.05 14.44 3.09
CA LEU A 386 30.25 14.38 4.31
C LEU A 386 30.23 12.94 4.81
N THR A 387 30.31 12.77 6.12
CA THR A 387 30.32 11.45 6.76
C THR A 387 29.52 11.53 8.05
N GLY A 388 28.47 10.72 8.12
CA GLY A 388 27.63 10.54 9.27
C GLY A 388 28.31 9.72 10.37
N THR A 389 27.50 9.30 11.30
CA THR A 389 27.83 8.66 12.56
C THR A 389 27.39 7.19 12.52
N SER A 390 26.91 6.67 13.65
CA SER A 390 26.38 5.30 13.75
C SER A 390 24.91 5.32 14.20
N GLY A 391 24.24 6.46 14.04
CA GLY A 391 22.82 6.62 14.27
C GLY A 391 22.23 7.40 13.10
N ASN A 392 20.91 7.42 13.01
CA ASN A 392 20.16 7.97 11.87
C ASN A 392 20.52 9.43 11.55
N ASP A 393 21.23 9.70 10.47
CA ASP A 393 21.78 10.99 10.09
C ASP A 393 21.01 11.65 8.92
N ARG A 394 21.23 12.95 8.72
CA ARG A 394 20.76 13.70 7.55
C ARG A 394 21.92 14.44 6.92
N LEU A 395 22.25 14.13 5.67
CA LEU A 395 23.38 14.69 4.94
C LEU A 395 22.89 15.46 3.71
N TYR A 396 23.41 16.68 3.53
CA TYR A 396 23.03 17.61 2.47
C TYR A 396 24.25 18.11 1.70
N GLY A 397 24.42 17.73 0.44
CA GLY A 397 25.51 18.20 -0.42
C GLY A 397 25.29 19.62 -0.94
N TYR A 398 24.07 19.88 -1.42
CA TYR A 398 23.62 21.08 -2.12
C TYR A 398 24.07 21.19 -3.57
N ALA A 399 25.25 21.74 -3.84
CA ALA A 399 25.69 21.92 -5.22
C ALA A 399 27.18 21.64 -5.33
N GLY A 400 27.63 21.18 -6.49
CA GLY A 400 28.97 20.62 -6.66
C GLY A 400 28.92 19.10 -6.69
N ASP A 401 30.03 18.46 -7.06
CA ASP A 401 30.10 16.99 -7.04
C ASP A 401 30.50 16.53 -5.63
N ASP A 402 29.55 16.01 -4.89
CA ASP A 402 29.65 15.69 -3.48
C ASP A 402 29.81 14.19 -3.19
N THR A 403 30.32 13.85 -2.01
CA THR A 403 30.41 12.48 -1.51
C THR A 403 29.80 12.40 -0.12
N LEU A 404 28.67 11.73 0.01
CA LEU A 404 27.90 11.58 1.25
C LEU A 404 27.97 10.12 1.72
N ASN A 405 28.34 9.90 2.97
CA ASN A 405 28.37 8.57 3.59
C ASN A 405 27.53 8.60 4.87
N GLY A 406 26.43 7.86 4.92
CA GLY A 406 25.52 7.79 6.06
C GLY A 406 26.18 7.10 7.25
N GLY A 407 26.58 5.84 7.07
CA GLY A 407 27.31 5.09 8.08
C GLY A 407 26.49 3.91 8.57
N ALA A 408 26.03 3.96 9.82
CA ALA A 408 25.09 2.96 10.33
C ALA A 408 23.88 3.67 10.92
N GLY A 409 22.72 3.05 10.85
CA GLY A 409 21.45 3.70 11.16
C GLY A 409 20.65 3.94 9.88
N ASN A 410 19.46 4.49 10.03
CA ASN A 410 18.57 4.75 8.91
C ASN A 410 18.70 6.23 8.54
N ASP A 411 19.41 6.50 7.45
CA ASP A 411 19.93 7.80 7.08
C ASP A 411 19.13 8.43 5.92
N LEU A 412 19.18 9.76 5.81
CA LEU A 412 18.71 10.51 4.64
C LEU A 412 19.90 11.23 3.99
N LEU A 413 20.18 10.92 2.75
CA LEU A 413 21.24 11.54 1.97
C LEU A 413 20.64 12.28 0.78
N ARG A 414 20.99 13.56 0.64
CA ARG A 414 20.59 14.43 -0.47
C ARG A 414 21.82 15.04 -1.12
N GLY A 415 22.12 14.64 -2.35
CA GLY A 415 23.25 15.16 -3.14
C GLY A 415 23.03 16.59 -3.55
N GLY A 416 21.97 16.83 -4.33
CA GLY A 416 21.59 18.15 -4.80
C GLY A 416 21.94 18.32 -6.27
N ALA A 417 22.72 19.34 -6.64
CA ALA A 417 23.10 19.59 -8.03
C ALA A 417 24.59 19.31 -8.28
N GLY A 418 24.90 18.33 -9.12
CA GLY A 418 26.27 17.86 -9.36
C GLY A 418 26.26 16.36 -9.61
N ASN A 419 27.40 15.76 -9.93
CA ASN A 419 27.50 14.30 -10.03
C ASN A 419 27.93 13.76 -8.68
N ASP A 420 26.95 13.32 -7.88
CA ASP A 420 27.15 13.00 -6.48
C ASP A 420 27.39 11.50 -6.25
N VAL A 421 28.07 11.19 -5.15
CA VAL A 421 28.28 9.81 -4.68
C VAL A 421 27.63 9.67 -3.30
N LEU A 422 26.54 8.92 -3.21
CA LEU A 422 25.79 8.69 -1.98
C LEU A 422 25.93 7.22 -1.55
N ASN A 423 26.28 7.00 -0.29
CA ASN A 423 26.40 5.69 0.32
C ASN A 423 25.65 5.66 1.65
N GLY A 424 24.52 4.93 1.71
CA GLY A 424 23.68 4.79 2.91
C GLY A 424 24.43 4.08 4.03
N GLY A 425 24.71 2.79 3.85
CA GLY A 425 25.55 2.00 4.75
C GLY A 425 24.77 0.87 5.41
N ASP A 426 24.85 0.72 6.73
CA ASP A 426 24.06 -0.27 7.46
C ASP A 426 22.74 0.34 7.94
N GLY A 427 21.62 -0.34 7.78
CA GLY A 427 20.31 0.23 8.12
C GLY A 427 19.51 0.40 6.83
N ASN A 428 18.32 0.97 6.92
CA ASN A 428 17.61 1.27 5.69
C ASN A 428 17.37 2.75 5.48
N ASP A 429 17.80 3.19 4.30
CA ASP A 429 18.18 4.56 4.02
C ASP A 429 17.31 5.17 2.92
N ILE A 430 17.32 6.49 2.85
CA ILE A 430 16.70 7.25 1.76
C ILE A 430 17.79 8.04 1.04
N LEU A 431 17.96 7.75 -0.24
CA LEU A 431 18.96 8.40 -1.10
C LEU A 431 18.28 9.21 -2.20
N ILE A 432 18.62 10.49 -2.26
CA ILE A 432 18.14 11.45 -3.26
C ILE A 432 19.37 12.03 -3.95
N GLY A 433 19.66 11.57 -5.17
CA GLY A 433 20.78 12.07 -5.98
C GLY A 433 20.58 13.55 -6.32
N GLY A 434 19.50 13.83 -7.04
CA GLY A 434 19.16 15.19 -7.49
C GLY A 434 19.59 15.40 -8.94
N ALA A 435 20.03 16.61 -9.27
CA ALA A 435 20.38 16.97 -10.64
C ALA A 435 21.83 16.59 -10.96
N GLY A 436 22.04 15.64 -11.87
CA GLY A 436 23.40 15.31 -12.31
C GLY A 436 23.48 13.92 -12.90
N ASN A 437 24.60 13.23 -12.73
CA ASN A 437 24.66 11.78 -12.91
C ASN A 437 25.22 11.18 -11.64
N ASP A 438 24.35 10.59 -10.83
CA ASP A 438 24.67 10.24 -9.46
C ASP A 438 25.01 8.75 -9.33
N THR A 439 25.86 8.45 -8.35
CA THR A 439 26.18 7.08 -7.96
C THR A 439 25.62 6.83 -6.57
N LEU A 440 24.62 5.96 -6.49
CA LEU A 440 23.87 5.65 -5.28
C LEU A 440 24.19 4.22 -4.83
N THR A 441 24.44 4.04 -3.53
CA THR A 441 24.72 2.76 -2.90
C THR A 441 23.88 2.69 -1.63
N GLY A 442 22.91 1.80 -1.58
CA GLY A 442 22.01 1.66 -0.43
C GLY A 442 22.74 1.04 0.76
N GLY A 443 23.36 -0.11 0.52
CA GLY A 443 24.09 -0.88 1.52
C GLY A 443 23.25 -2.03 2.06
N ALA A 444 23.12 -2.12 3.38
CA ALA A 444 22.51 -3.25 4.08
C ALA A 444 21.18 -2.86 4.73
N GLY A 445 20.08 -3.06 4.01
CA GLY A 445 18.72 -2.82 4.46
C GLY A 445 17.77 -2.91 3.26
N GLY A 446 16.50 -2.59 3.45
CA GLY A 446 15.61 -2.25 2.34
C GLY A 446 15.57 -0.75 2.09
N ASP A 447 16.37 -0.28 1.13
CA ASP A 447 16.62 1.15 0.91
C ASP A 447 15.63 1.79 -0.07
N ILE A 448 15.49 3.11 -0.02
CA ILE A 448 14.65 3.89 -0.94
C ILE A 448 15.51 4.87 -1.74
N PHE A 449 15.48 4.72 -3.06
CA PHE A 449 16.04 5.68 -4.01
C PHE A 449 14.91 6.55 -4.53
N LEU A 450 14.91 7.83 -4.19
CA LEU A 450 13.79 8.74 -4.42
C LEU A 450 14.15 9.78 -5.48
N TRP A 451 13.34 9.86 -6.54
CA TRP A 451 13.37 10.94 -7.51
C TRP A 451 12.23 11.90 -7.27
N GLU A 452 12.54 13.20 -7.26
CA GLU A 452 11.55 14.24 -7.06
C GLU A 452 11.77 15.44 -7.97
N VAL A 453 10.68 16.04 -8.43
CA VAL A 453 10.73 17.35 -9.11
C VAL A 453 10.74 18.44 -8.05
N ASN A 454 11.71 19.35 -8.14
CA ASN A 454 11.75 20.54 -7.31
C ASN A 454 12.03 21.79 -8.15
N ALA A 455 12.01 22.97 -7.51
CA ALA A 455 12.16 24.24 -8.22
C ALA A 455 13.58 24.45 -8.79
N ALA A 456 14.59 23.78 -8.23
CA ALA A 456 15.99 23.81 -8.68
C ALA A 456 16.29 22.77 -9.78
N ASP A 457 15.47 21.71 -9.87
CA ASP A 457 15.60 20.63 -10.83
C ASP A 457 14.24 20.29 -11.48
N ASN A 458 14.06 20.83 -12.68
CA ASN A 458 12.85 20.62 -13.47
C ASN A 458 12.82 19.30 -14.25
N THR A 459 13.93 18.58 -14.31
CA THR A 459 13.97 17.23 -14.88
C THR A 459 13.57 16.19 -13.82
N GLY A 460 13.79 16.54 -12.53
CA GLY A 460 13.49 15.71 -11.37
C GLY A 460 14.56 14.66 -11.11
N GLY A 461 15.80 14.98 -11.47
CA GLY A 461 16.95 14.10 -11.40
C GLY A 461 17.05 13.13 -12.55
N ASN A 462 16.56 13.48 -13.76
CA ASN A 462 16.79 12.64 -14.96
C ASN A 462 18.26 12.75 -15.41
N GLY A 463 19.14 12.14 -14.61
CA GLY A 463 20.54 11.90 -14.85
C GLY A 463 20.80 10.51 -15.43
N ALA A 464 22.01 10.25 -15.90
CA ALA A 464 22.46 8.88 -16.14
C ALA A 464 22.89 8.24 -14.81
N ASP A 465 21.95 8.14 -13.87
CA ASP A 465 22.22 7.69 -12.49
C ASP A 465 22.52 6.20 -12.44
N THR A 466 23.20 5.78 -11.38
CA THR A 466 23.63 4.40 -11.18
C THR A 466 23.36 3.97 -9.75
N ILE A 467 22.59 2.89 -9.56
CA ILE A 467 22.49 2.19 -8.28
C ILE A 467 23.43 0.98 -8.30
N THR A 468 24.32 0.90 -7.32
CA THR A 468 25.43 -0.06 -7.36
C THR A 468 25.12 -1.42 -6.74
N ASP A 469 24.09 -1.51 -5.90
CA ASP A 469 23.82 -2.69 -5.05
C ASP A 469 22.34 -3.02 -4.87
N PHE A 470 21.48 -2.65 -5.83
CA PHE A 470 20.03 -2.82 -5.73
C PHE A 470 19.60 -4.27 -5.40
N THR A 471 18.92 -4.43 -4.26
CA THR A 471 18.44 -5.72 -3.74
C THR A 471 17.05 -6.05 -4.26
N LEU A 472 16.93 -7.13 -5.04
CA LEU A 472 15.63 -7.61 -5.55
C LEU A 472 14.80 -8.30 -4.47
N ALA A 473 13.50 -8.03 -4.49
CA ALA A 473 12.53 -8.61 -3.58
C ALA A 473 12.22 -10.07 -3.91
N SER A 474 11.99 -10.87 -2.87
CA SER A 474 11.46 -12.22 -2.98
C SER A 474 9.93 -12.27 -3.16
N GLY A 475 9.25 -11.13 -2.97
CA GLY A 475 7.80 -10.93 -3.15
C GLY A 475 7.37 -9.50 -2.73
N PRO A 476 6.08 -9.16 -2.84
CA PRO A 476 5.56 -7.80 -2.61
C PRO A 476 5.69 -7.27 -1.18
N ASP A 477 5.89 -8.15 -0.20
CA ASP A 477 6.01 -7.82 1.23
C ASP A 477 7.46 -7.91 1.75
N ASP A 478 8.45 -8.00 0.85
CA ASP A 478 9.86 -8.11 1.25
C ASP A 478 10.37 -6.76 1.80
N ALA A 479 10.48 -6.67 3.12
CA ALA A 479 10.96 -5.47 3.81
C ALA A 479 12.48 -5.25 3.69
N THR A 480 13.22 -6.24 3.21
CA THR A 480 14.69 -6.16 3.06
C THR A 480 15.11 -5.82 1.63
N ALA A 481 14.15 -5.58 0.76
CA ALA A 481 14.38 -5.27 -0.64
C ALA A 481 14.36 -3.77 -0.88
N ASP A 482 15.14 -3.34 -1.87
CA ASP A 482 15.25 -1.94 -2.23
C ASP A 482 14.06 -1.49 -3.07
N ARG A 483 13.77 -0.19 -3.01
CA ARG A 483 12.68 0.45 -3.73
C ARG A 483 13.15 1.72 -4.45
N ILE A 484 12.53 1.98 -5.58
CA ILE A 484 12.72 3.17 -6.40
C ILE A 484 11.40 3.93 -6.42
N ASP A 485 11.38 5.16 -5.92
CA ASP A 485 10.19 6.01 -5.95
C ASP A 485 10.30 7.06 -7.04
N VAL A 486 9.39 6.98 -8.01
CA VAL A 486 9.30 7.90 -9.15
C VAL A 486 7.92 8.55 -9.24
N SER A 487 7.06 8.37 -8.23
CA SER A 487 5.69 8.87 -8.21
C SER A 487 5.61 10.37 -8.48
N ALA A 488 6.58 11.14 -7.96
CA ALA A 488 6.67 12.58 -8.15
C ALA A 488 7.08 13.00 -9.58
N LEU A 489 7.58 12.08 -10.41
CA LEU A 489 8.01 12.38 -11.78
C LEU A 489 6.90 12.22 -12.82
N LEU A 490 5.95 11.31 -12.57
CA LEU A 490 4.93 10.91 -13.55
C LEU A 490 3.82 11.95 -13.65
N VAL A 491 3.64 12.52 -14.85
CA VAL A 491 2.67 13.57 -15.10
C VAL A 491 1.41 12.97 -15.74
N GLY A 492 0.30 13.06 -15.01
CA GLY A 492 -0.99 12.59 -15.49
C GLY A 492 -1.13 11.06 -15.54
N TYR A 493 -0.18 10.32 -14.98
CA TYR A 493 -0.33 8.90 -14.74
C TYR A 493 -1.40 8.67 -13.67
N THR A 494 -2.26 7.70 -13.91
CA THR A 494 -3.24 7.21 -12.95
C THR A 494 -3.19 5.70 -13.00
N PRO A 495 -2.83 5.01 -11.89
CA PRO A 495 -2.83 3.56 -11.87
C PRO A 495 -4.24 3.01 -12.07
N GLU A 496 -4.34 1.80 -12.62
CA GLU A 496 -5.60 1.06 -12.67
C GLU A 496 -5.94 0.47 -11.29
N ALA A 497 -7.13 -0.13 -11.17
CA ALA A 497 -7.65 -0.59 -9.88
C ALA A 497 -6.85 -1.74 -9.25
N ASP A 498 -6.10 -2.49 -10.05
CA ASP A 498 -5.21 -3.58 -9.67
C ASP A 498 -3.72 -3.17 -9.61
N GLY A 499 -3.44 -1.88 -9.73
CA GLY A 499 -2.11 -1.29 -9.61
C GLY A 499 -1.48 -1.00 -10.97
N ALA A 500 -0.15 -1.10 -11.03
CA ALA A 500 0.63 -0.92 -12.27
C ALA A 500 1.11 -2.26 -12.85
N ALA A 501 1.11 -3.31 -12.03
CA ALA A 501 1.37 -4.70 -12.40
C ALA A 501 0.91 -5.62 -11.26
N HIS A 502 0.54 -6.86 -11.58
CA HIS A 502 0.16 -7.87 -10.59
C HIS A 502 0.57 -9.28 -11.02
N TYR A 503 0.46 -10.25 -10.10
CA TYR A 503 0.75 -11.66 -10.38
C TYR A 503 -0.47 -12.37 -10.98
N VAL A 504 -0.38 -12.80 -12.24
CA VAL A 504 -1.37 -13.68 -12.89
C VAL A 504 -0.78 -15.08 -13.00
N ASN A 505 -1.38 -16.05 -12.29
CA ASN A 505 -0.89 -17.44 -12.25
C ASN A 505 0.60 -17.56 -11.85
N GLY A 506 1.08 -16.69 -10.96
CA GLY A 506 2.47 -16.66 -10.49
C GLY A 506 3.46 -15.97 -11.44
N VAL A 507 2.97 -15.29 -12.48
CA VAL A 507 3.80 -14.49 -13.40
C VAL A 507 3.44 -13.01 -13.23
N ALA A 508 4.44 -12.18 -12.94
CA ALA A 508 4.27 -10.72 -12.89
C ALA A 508 3.86 -10.21 -14.28
N THR A 509 2.77 -9.45 -14.34
CA THR A 509 2.11 -9.04 -15.57
C THR A 509 1.70 -7.57 -15.47
N ILE A 510 2.07 -6.79 -16.49
CA ILE A 510 1.44 -5.50 -16.83
C ILE A 510 0.37 -5.83 -17.86
N ASP A 511 -0.90 -5.59 -17.54
CA ASP A 511 -1.99 -6.03 -18.38
C ASP A 511 -2.37 -4.99 -19.47
N SER A 512 -3.43 -5.23 -20.23
CA SER A 512 -3.81 -4.34 -21.33
C SER A 512 -4.45 -3.01 -20.91
N GLY A 513 -4.86 -2.89 -19.64
CA GLY A 513 -5.35 -1.65 -19.04
C GLY A 513 -4.21 -0.77 -18.54
N ASP A 514 -3.16 -1.39 -18.01
CA ASP A 514 -2.01 -0.68 -17.44
C ASP A 514 -1.25 0.20 -18.45
N THR A 515 -1.36 1.52 -18.29
CA THR A 515 -0.62 2.47 -19.13
C THR A 515 0.81 2.69 -18.69
N ILE A 516 1.27 2.06 -17.60
CA ILE A 516 2.61 2.34 -17.02
C ILE A 516 3.75 2.02 -17.99
N GLY A 517 3.58 1.05 -18.89
CA GLY A 517 4.56 0.73 -19.93
C GLY A 517 4.77 1.84 -20.97
N GLN A 518 3.92 2.87 -20.98
CA GLN A 518 4.12 4.10 -21.76
C GLN A 518 5.10 5.05 -21.05
N TYR A 519 5.14 5.02 -19.72
CA TYR A 519 5.94 5.91 -18.89
C TYR A 519 7.29 5.33 -18.52
N LEU A 520 7.35 4.02 -18.26
CA LEU A 520 8.56 3.35 -17.79
C LEU A 520 8.91 2.17 -18.69
N THR A 521 10.20 1.96 -18.90
CA THR A 521 10.71 0.69 -19.45
C THR A 521 11.90 0.23 -18.63
N ALA A 522 12.06 -1.07 -18.46
CA ALA A 522 13.25 -1.67 -17.87
C ALA A 522 13.83 -2.68 -18.86
N THR A 523 15.06 -2.44 -19.30
CA THR A 523 15.71 -3.27 -20.34
C THR A 523 17.09 -3.72 -19.87
N SER A 524 17.44 -4.97 -20.16
CA SER A 524 18.81 -5.42 -19.92
C SER A 524 19.76 -4.84 -20.97
N ASP A 525 20.92 -4.35 -20.52
CA ASP A 525 21.97 -3.85 -21.41
C ASP A 525 22.83 -4.99 -22.01
N GLY A 526 22.59 -6.24 -21.63
CA GLY A 526 23.36 -7.40 -22.06
C GLY A 526 24.71 -7.59 -21.34
N ALA A 527 25.07 -6.70 -20.41
CA ALA A 527 26.25 -6.77 -19.55
C ALA A 527 25.93 -7.21 -18.11
N GLY A 528 24.67 -7.57 -17.84
CA GLY A 528 24.19 -7.98 -16.52
C GLY A 528 23.53 -6.86 -15.73
N ASN A 529 23.29 -5.71 -16.35
CA ASN A 529 22.59 -4.57 -15.74
C ASN A 529 21.17 -4.45 -16.30
N THR A 530 20.30 -3.80 -15.53
CA THR A 530 18.96 -3.37 -15.95
C THR A 530 18.96 -1.84 -16.02
N VAL A 531 18.62 -1.29 -17.18
CA VAL A 531 18.48 0.14 -17.43
C VAL A 531 17.00 0.50 -17.39
N ILE A 532 16.64 1.39 -16.47
CA ILE A 532 15.30 1.95 -16.36
C ILE A 532 15.27 3.27 -17.13
N THR A 533 14.30 3.42 -18.02
CA THR A 533 14.04 4.66 -18.76
C THR A 533 12.69 5.23 -18.38
N ILE A 534 12.60 6.54 -18.31
CA ILE A 534 11.37 7.27 -17.99
C ILE A 534 10.96 8.20 -19.14
N ASP A 535 9.67 8.20 -19.44
CA ASP A 535 8.95 9.19 -20.20
C ASP A 535 7.85 9.77 -19.31
N ARG A 536 8.05 10.99 -18.83
CA ARG A 536 7.23 11.57 -17.75
C ARG A 536 5.78 11.81 -18.13
N ASP A 537 5.45 11.99 -19.41
CA ASP A 537 4.05 12.14 -19.86
C ASP A 537 3.51 10.90 -20.58
N GLY A 538 4.34 9.87 -20.77
CA GLY A 538 4.02 8.63 -21.48
C GLY A 538 3.71 8.79 -22.97
N ALA A 539 3.69 10.03 -23.48
CA ALA A 539 3.33 10.34 -24.86
C ALA A 539 4.57 10.57 -25.74
N GLY A 540 5.75 10.74 -25.13
CA GLY A 540 7.00 11.07 -25.80
C GLY A 540 6.98 12.45 -26.42
N THR A 541 6.13 13.35 -25.89
CA THR A 541 5.88 14.66 -26.48
C THR A 541 6.52 15.79 -25.70
N THR A 542 5.95 16.17 -24.56
CA THR A 542 6.42 17.27 -23.72
C THR A 542 7.72 16.87 -23.02
N TYR A 543 7.79 15.60 -22.62
CA TYR A 543 8.97 14.95 -22.10
C TYR A 543 9.34 13.83 -23.08
N SER A 544 10.60 13.77 -23.49
CA SER A 544 11.11 12.65 -24.28
C SER A 544 11.63 11.58 -23.34
N ALA A 545 11.51 10.30 -23.72
CA ALA A 545 12.09 9.20 -22.98
C ALA A 545 13.60 9.41 -22.73
N THR A 546 14.02 9.32 -21.47
CA THR A 546 15.42 9.42 -21.02
C THR A 546 15.77 8.24 -20.13
N THR A 547 17.04 7.87 -20.07
CA THR A 547 17.53 6.99 -19.00
C THR A 547 17.30 7.68 -17.66
N LEU A 548 16.72 6.96 -16.70
CA LEU A 548 16.55 7.40 -15.32
C LEU A 548 17.69 6.85 -14.47
N VAL A 549 17.85 5.53 -14.47
CA VAL A 549 18.82 4.86 -13.61
C VAL A 549 19.27 3.53 -14.20
N THR A 550 20.53 3.18 -13.97
CA THR A 550 21.08 1.84 -14.25
C THR A 550 21.28 1.07 -12.96
N LEU A 551 20.64 -0.10 -12.85
CA LEU A 551 20.84 -1.04 -11.76
C LEU A 551 22.00 -1.97 -12.11
N THR A 552 23.15 -1.78 -11.48
CA THR A 552 24.34 -2.55 -11.83
C THR A 552 24.30 -3.97 -11.28
N ASN A 553 24.71 -4.95 -12.08
CA ASN A 553 24.72 -6.38 -11.73
C ASN A 553 23.34 -6.95 -11.33
N VAL A 554 22.26 -6.26 -11.67
CA VAL A 554 20.89 -6.69 -11.46
C VAL A 554 20.25 -6.96 -12.81
N THR A 555 19.70 -8.15 -12.99
CA THR A 555 18.95 -8.52 -14.21
C THR A 555 17.51 -8.81 -13.84
N THR A 556 16.62 -7.88 -14.19
CA THR A 556 15.17 -7.94 -13.94
C THR A 556 14.39 -7.24 -15.06
N ASN A 557 13.07 -7.29 -15.01
CA ASN A 557 12.15 -6.59 -15.92
C ASN A 557 11.18 -5.68 -15.14
N LEU A 558 10.45 -4.85 -15.89
CA LEU A 558 9.56 -3.84 -15.30
C LEU A 558 8.39 -4.49 -14.56
N GLU A 559 7.83 -5.55 -15.13
CA GLU A 559 6.69 -6.28 -14.57
C GLU A 559 7.02 -6.81 -13.16
N THR A 560 8.20 -7.42 -12.99
CA THR A 560 8.62 -7.99 -11.71
C THR A 560 8.88 -6.88 -10.69
N LEU A 561 9.51 -5.79 -11.09
CA LEU A 561 9.78 -4.66 -10.20
C LEU A 561 8.47 -4.01 -9.69
N LEU A 562 7.48 -3.84 -10.57
CA LEU A 562 6.19 -3.26 -10.20
C LEU A 562 5.35 -4.24 -9.35
N ALA A 563 5.24 -5.51 -9.76
CA ALA A 563 4.44 -6.51 -9.04
C ALA A 563 5.00 -6.84 -7.63
N ASN A 564 6.30 -6.60 -7.42
CA ASN A 564 6.95 -6.72 -6.11
C ASN A 564 7.01 -5.38 -5.34
N HIS A 565 6.38 -4.32 -5.83
CA HIS A 565 6.40 -2.99 -5.21
C HIS A 565 7.82 -2.40 -5.00
N GLN A 566 8.74 -2.73 -5.91
CA GLN A 566 10.10 -2.19 -5.92
C GLN A 566 10.24 -0.94 -6.79
N ILE A 567 9.25 -0.64 -7.63
CA ILE A 567 9.07 0.69 -8.22
C ILE A 567 7.73 1.23 -7.73
N LEU A 568 7.77 2.41 -7.11
CA LEU A 568 6.61 3.16 -6.62
C LEU A 568 6.27 4.25 -7.64
N VAL A 569 5.01 4.30 -8.08
CA VAL A 569 4.54 5.10 -9.24
C VAL A 569 3.30 5.92 -8.92
#